data_AF-A0A926WCS0-F1
#
_entry.id   AF-A0A926WCS0-F1
#
_cell.length_a   1.000
_cell.length_b   1.000
_cell.length_c   1.000
_cell.angle_alpha   90.00
_cell.angle_beta   90.00
_cell.angle_gamma   90.00
#
_symmetry.space_group_name_H-M   'P 1'
#
loop_
_entity.id
_entity.type
_entity.pdbx_description
1 polymer ?
#
loop_
_entity_poly.entity_id
_entity_poly.type
_entity_poly.pdbx_seq_one_letter_code
_entity_poly.pdbx_strand_id
1 'polypeptide(L)' 'MTAALMATIDISAFWPEAKTVNAVYVEYGPKFGLNAYTLKKAKEGDLESAKMDNLLALRRLCSEWAGREVSLDEIVRS' A
#
# COMPACT_ATOMS: atom_id res chain seq x y z
N MET A 1 29.85 -4.62 -3.73
CA MET A 1 28.67 -4.31 -2.88
C MET A 1 27.44 -4.74 -3.65
N THR A 2 26.84 -5.87 -3.30
CA THR A 2 25.56 -6.29 -3.87
C THR A 2 24.52 -5.33 -3.32
N ALA A 3 23.96 -4.45 -4.15
CA ALA A 3 22.78 -3.70 -3.75
C ALA A 3 21.70 -4.74 -3.41
N ALA A 4 21.30 -4.81 -2.15
CA ALA A 4 20.10 -5.54 -1.81
C ALA A 4 18.97 -4.85 -2.58
N LEU A 5 18.31 -5.56 -3.50
CA LEU A 5 17.07 -5.08 -4.12
C LEU A 5 16.08 -4.93 -2.97
N MET A 6 15.92 -3.70 -2.46
CA MET A 6 14.93 -3.40 -1.43
C MET A 6 13.59 -3.35 -2.14
N ALA A 7 12.82 -4.43 -1.99
CA ALA A 7 11.48 -4.48 -2.56
C ALA A 7 10.61 -3.40 -1.90
N THR A 8 9.93 -2.60 -2.71
CA THR A 8 9.00 -1.55 -2.27
C THR A 8 7.55 -1.96 -2.51
N ILE A 9 6.64 -1.31 -1.81
CA ILE A 9 5.20 -1.49 -1.94
C ILE A 9 4.65 -0.33 -2.77
N ASP A 10 3.99 -0.64 -3.87
CA ASP A 10 3.28 0.30 -4.74
C ASP A 10 1.80 -0.10 -4.86
N ILE A 11 0.92 0.77 -4.35
CA ILE A 11 -0.55 0.59 -4.43
C ILE A 11 -1.22 1.58 -5.41
N SER A 12 -0.45 2.36 -6.17
CA SER A 12 -0.96 3.40 -7.06
C SER A 12 -1.95 2.86 -8.08
N ALA A 13 -1.75 1.64 -8.58
CA ALA A 13 -2.63 0.97 -9.54
C ALA A 13 -4.05 0.69 -9.00
N PHE A 14 -4.19 0.60 -7.67
CA PHE A 14 -5.48 0.36 -6.99
C PHE A 14 -6.05 1.64 -6.39
N TRP A 15 -5.33 2.76 -6.47
CA TRP A 15 -5.69 3.98 -5.77
C TRP A 15 -6.96 4.62 -6.38
N PRO A 16 -7.99 4.94 -5.60
CA PRO A 16 -9.19 5.59 -6.13
C PRO A 16 -8.86 6.98 -6.70
N GLU A 17 -9.12 7.20 -8.00
CA GLU A 17 -8.68 8.41 -8.74
C GLU A 17 -9.05 9.74 -8.07
N ALA A 18 -10.21 9.82 -7.41
CA ALA A 18 -10.72 11.03 -6.79
C ALA A 18 -10.32 11.23 -5.31
N LYS A 19 -9.60 10.29 -4.68
CA LYS A 19 -9.32 10.35 -3.24
C LYS A 19 -7.91 10.88 -2.95
N THR A 20 -7.82 11.88 -2.08
CA THR A 20 -6.54 12.31 -1.49
C THR A 20 -6.05 11.29 -0.46
N VAL A 21 -4.76 11.33 -0.09
CA VAL A 21 -4.22 10.49 0.99
C VAL A 21 -4.97 10.71 2.30
N ASN A 22 -5.32 11.95 2.61
CA ASN A 22 -6.07 12.26 3.83
C ASN A 22 -7.49 11.68 3.80
N ALA A 23 -8.18 11.76 2.65
CA ALA A 23 -9.50 11.16 2.50
C ALA A 23 -9.44 9.64 2.71
N VAL A 24 -8.47 8.96 2.09
CA VAL A 24 -8.23 7.53 2.31
C VAL A 24 -7.88 7.23 3.77
N TYR A 25 -7.03 8.03 4.39
CA TYR A 25 -6.64 7.83 5.79
C TYR A 25 -7.84 7.94 6.74
N VAL A 26 -8.70 8.95 6.59
CA VAL A 26 -9.88 9.14 7.44
C VAL A 26 -10.83 7.95 7.34
N GLU A 27 -11.01 7.40 6.13
CA GLU A 27 -11.96 6.32 5.87
C GLU A 27 -11.42 4.92 6.20
N TYR A 28 -10.13 4.67 5.90
CA TYR A 28 -9.55 3.33 5.95
C TYR A 28 -8.38 3.19 6.92
N GLY A 29 -7.71 4.29 7.27
CA GLY A 29 -6.52 4.27 8.12
C GLY A 29 -6.74 3.55 9.45
N PRO A 30 -7.69 3.99 10.29
CA PRO A 30 -8.01 3.31 11.55
C PRO A 30 -8.47 1.87 11.38
N LYS A 31 -9.24 1.56 10.32
CA LYS A 31 -9.76 0.22 10.04
C LYS A 31 -8.64 -0.80 9.77
N PHE A 32 -7.58 -0.36 9.10
CA PHE A 32 -6.47 -1.22 8.69
C PHE A 32 -5.17 -1.00 9.47
N GLY A 33 -5.17 -0.12 10.48
CA GLY A 33 -3.96 0.23 11.23
C GLY A 33 -2.94 1.01 10.40
N LEU A 34 -3.37 1.68 9.33
CA LEU A 34 -2.51 2.44 8.43
C LEU A 34 -2.54 3.92 8.80
N ASN A 35 -1.35 4.53 8.89
CA ASN A 35 -1.23 5.98 9.04
C ASN A 35 -1.09 6.66 7.67
N ALA A 36 -1.32 7.97 7.62
CA ALA A 36 -1.24 8.75 6.39
C ALA A 36 0.14 8.70 5.72
N TYR A 37 1.22 8.57 6.50
CA TYR A 37 2.59 8.45 5.96
C TYR A 37 2.78 7.13 5.20
N THR A 38 2.35 6.00 5.77
CA THR A 38 2.38 4.68 5.13
C THR A 38 1.57 4.70 3.83
N LEU A 39 0.36 5.27 3.84
CA LEU A 39 -0.49 5.40 2.65
C LEU A 39 0.16 6.28 1.57
N LYS A 40 0.76 7.41 1.96
CA LYS A 40 1.48 8.29 1.04
C LYS A 40 2.65 7.54 0.38
N LYS A 41 3.50 6.91 1.18
CA LYS A 41 4.68 6.20 0.68
C LYS A 41 4.31 5.00 -0.19
N ALA A 42 3.28 4.25 0.16
CA ALA A 42 2.80 3.15 -0.65
C ALA A 42 2.18 3.64 -1.98
N LYS A 43 1.48 4.77 -1.97
CA LYS A 43 0.97 5.39 -3.21
C LYS A 43 2.10 5.86 -4.12
N GLU A 44 3.19 6.35 -3.54
CA GLU A 44 4.38 6.81 -4.28
C GLU A 44 5.29 5.65 -4.73
N GLY A 45 5.02 4.40 -4.30
CA GLY A 45 5.86 3.24 -4.60
C GLY A 45 7.16 3.16 -3.81
N ASP A 46 7.27 3.96 -2.74
CA ASP A 46 8.47 4.21 -1.94
C ASP A 46 8.44 3.53 -0.56
N LEU A 47 7.38 2.76 -0.26
CA LEU A 47 7.26 2.14 1.06
C LEU A 47 8.06 0.84 1.11
N GLU A 48 9.11 0.80 1.93
CA GLU A 48 9.89 -0.42 2.14
C GLU A 48 9.04 -1.58 2.68
N SER A 49 9.18 -2.75 2.06
CA SER A 49 8.40 -3.96 2.39
C SER A 49 8.83 -4.67 3.69
N ALA A 50 9.82 -4.13 4.42
CA ALA A 50 10.35 -4.73 5.65
C ALA A 50 9.33 -4.85 6.78
N LYS A 51 8.21 -4.11 6.72
CA LYS A 51 7.11 -4.19 7.70
C LYS A 51 5.94 -5.01 7.15
N MET A 52 5.93 -6.31 7.48
CA MET A 52 4.90 -7.28 7.05
C MET A 52 3.46 -6.83 7.35
N ASP A 53 3.24 -6.18 8.50
CA ASP A 53 1.89 -5.71 8.88
C ASP A 53 1.34 -4.66 7.91
N ASN A 54 2.19 -3.72 7.47
CA ASN A 54 1.81 -2.73 6.46
C ASN A 54 1.48 -3.41 5.13
N LEU A 55 2.29 -4.40 4.73
CA LEU A 55 2.09 -5.14 3.48
C LEU A 55 0.73 -5.84 3.46
N LEU A 56 0.38 -6.57 4.52
CA LEU A 56 -0.91 -7.27 4.62
C LEU A 56 -2.08 -6.29 4.71
N ALA A 57 -1.95 -5.20 5.45
CA ALA A 57 -2.97 -4.16 5.55
C ALA A 57 -3.23 -3.49 4.20
N LEU A 58 -2.18 -3.14 3.46
CA LEU A 58 -2.26 -2.54 2.14
C LEU A 58 -2.83 -3.52 1.11
N ARG A 59 -2.48 -4.81 1.16
CA ARG A 59 -3.09 -5.85 0.31
C ARG A 59 -4.60 -5.93 0.52
N ARG A 60 -5.05 -5.93 1.78
CA ARG A 60 -6.48 -5.97 2.11
C ARG A 60 -7.20 -4.72 1.63
N LEU A 61 -6.59 -3.55 1.81
CA LEU A 61 -7.14 -2.29 1.32
C LEU A 61 -7.28 -2.30 -0.22
N CYS A 62 -6.25 -2.74 -0.94
CA CYS A 62 -6.30 -2.86 -2.41
C CYS A 62 -7.35 -3.88 -2.85
N SER A 63 -7.53 -4.97 -2.10
CA SER A 63 -8.57 -5.96 -2.38
C SER A 63 -9.98 -5.37 -2.22
N GLU A 64 -10.21 -4.51 -1.21
CA GLU A 64 -11.49 -3.80 -1.05
C GLU A 64 -11.77 -2.85 -2.22
N TRP A 65 -10.75 -2.13 -2.72
CA TRP A 65 -10.93 -1.24 -3.87
C TRP A 65 -11.11 -1.99 -5.19
N ALA A 66 -10.41 -3.12 -5.37
CA ALA A 66 -10.49 -3.92 -6.58
C ALA A 66 -11.76 -4.78 -6.67
N GLY A 67 -12.47 -4.99 -5.55
CA GLY A 67 -13.61 -5.90 -5.47
C GLY A 67 -13.23 -7.38 -5.66
N ARG A 68 -11.93 -7.70 -5.53
CA ARG A 68 -11.38 -9.06 -5.63
C ARG A 68 -10.17 -9.21 -4.72
N GLU A 69 -9.74 -10.45 -4.49
CA GLU A 69 -8.46 -10.69 -3.83
C GLU A 69 -7.30 -10.20 -4.72
N VAL A 70 -6.45 -9.34 -4.14
CA VAL A 70 -5.21 -8.84 -4.73
C VAL A 70 -4.04 -9.61 -4.12
N SER A 71 -3.13 -10.10 -4.95
CA SER A 71 -1.94 -10.83 -4.50
C SER A 71 -0.85 -9.86 -4.00
N LEU A 72 0.19 -10.39 -3.33
CA LEU A 72 1.30 -9.54 -2.87
C LEU A 72 2.21 -9.11 -4.03
N ASP A 73 2.39 -10.00 -5.02
CA ASP A 73 3.12 -9.75 -6.27
C ASP A 73 2.51 -8.62 -7.11
N GLU A 74 1.22 -8.35 -6.98
CA GLU A 74 0.58 -7.21 -7.64
C GLU A 74 0.95 -5.85 -7.03
N ILE A 75 1.39 -5.81 -5.76
CA ILE A 75 1.70 -4.56 -5.04
C ILE A 75 3.16 -4.45 -4.61
N VAL A 76 3.98 -5.49 -4.75
CA VAL A 76 5.40 -5.47 -4.41
C VAL A 76 6.23 -5.31 -5.68
N ARG A 77 7.09 -4.29 -5.71
CA ARG A 77 8.08 -4.07 -6.76
C ARG A 77 9.47 -4.42 -6.25
N SER A 78 10.25 -5.13 -7.06
CA SER A 78 11.65 -5.49 -6.80
C SER A 78 12.61 -4.58 -7.53
#